data_AF-A0A8S4Q4W3-F1
#
_entry.id   AF-A0A8S4Q4W3-F1
#
_cell.length_a   1.000
_cell.length_b   1.000
_cell.length_c   1.000
_cell.angle_alpha   90.00
_cell.angle_beta   90.00
_cell.angle_gamma   90.00
#
_symmetry.space_group_name_H-M   'P 1'
#
loop_
_entity.id
_entity.type
_entity.pdbx_description
1 polymer ?
#
loop_
_entity_poly.entity_id
_entity_poly.type
_entity_poly.pdbx_seq_one_letter_code
_entity_poly.pdbx_strand_id
1 'polypeptide(L)'
;MKILRLSGNKVQLNTSGMNNPKPKLFDNCNKLELVDLSFNELNHIPPDIFQDAPNLKYLDLSSNKLKNFNLDRIEHFDFLNLSYNMFGKLDATFTDELEKWFNGTIDLRGNPLSCKCNDIEFVSWLQSYRTSLHHPGEITCTNENGQLVRVMEIQVSDLNFQCIKTIVIAVVVAVGTIGPAIGAVLTIGLLIYKWRFRIQYLALLARAQFRQRHFLDGDYYFDGFLSYSSIDKRFAHDTLIRHLEDNIGYKLCFDERNFLMGHVLEDLVTVAMNQSRKIILIISQNFLQSGWCTYEMEMANGVLATRGSNCIILILKEPLNAIHADLIKPRLRALLDSRLYVEWSEEEDRQKLFWRKLQDALGQPGHAELTDEHRRNKYLIFSDQDRGICDDDDDHNQEARPLRATSDV
;
A
#
# COMPACT_ATOMS: atom_id res chain seq x y z
N MET A 1 30.49 69.63 -22.51
CA MET A 1 29.03 69.52 -22.70
C MET A 1 28.42 69.30 -21.33
N LYS A 2 27.38 70.04 -20.94
CA LYS A 2 26.71 69.87 -19.62
C LYS A 2 25.54 68.91 -19.65
N ILE A 3 24.90 68.78 -20.81
CA ILE A 3 23.66 68.02 -20.99
C ILE A 3 23.86 67.12 -22.19
N LEU A 4 23.62 65.82 -22.03
CA LEU A 4 23.57 64.85 -23.11
C LEU A 4 22.17 64.23 -23.16
N ARG A 5 21.49 64.39 -24.30
CA ARG A 5 20.18 63.77 -24.55
C ARG A 5 20.29 62.75 -25.65
N LEU A 6 20.05 61.50 -25.30
CA LEU A 6 20.04 60.34 -26.19
C LEU A 6 18.68 59.62 -26.15
N SER A 7 17.64 60.29 -25.65
CA SER A 7 16.29 59.74 -25.58
C SER A 7 15.78 59.25 -26.94
N GLY A 8 15.14 58.09 -26.98
CA GLY A 8 14.49 57.55 -28.19
C GLY A 8 15.44 57.03 -29.27
N ASN A 9 16.75 56.98 -29.03
CA ASN A 9 17.75 56.65 -30.04
C ASN A 9 18.12 55.15 -30.10
N LYS A 10 17.40 54.27 -29.39
CA LYS A 10 17.71 52.84 -29.28
C LYS A 10 19.17 52.58 -28.89
N VAL A 11 19.67 53.36 -27.94
CA VAL A 11 21.05 53.26 -27.45
C VAL A 11 21.31 51.84 -26.98
N GLN A 12 22.39 51.24 -27.46
CA GLN A 12 22.86 49.96 -26.93
C GLN A 12 24.10 50.22 -26.06
N LEU A 13 24.03 49.80 -24.80
CA LEU A 13 25.12 49.89 -23.82
C LEU A 13 25.81 48.53 -23.71
N ASN A 14 26.27 47.97 -24.83
CA ASN A 14 26.82 46.62 -24.91
C ASN A 14 28.21 46.58 -24.25
N THR A 15 28.43 45.62 -23.35
CA THR A 15 29.76 45.23 -22.82
C THR A 15 30.37 44.04 -23.57
N SER A 16 29.87 43.73 -24.78
CA SER A 16 30.25 42.53 -25.50
C SER A 16 31.47 42.74 -26.39
N GLY A 17 32.64 42.53 -25.79
CA GLY A 17 33.90 42.33 -26.50
C GLY A 17 35.03 42.07 -25.52
N MET A 18 35.31 40.78 -25.23
CA MET A 18 36.58 40.37 -24.63
C MET A 18 37.70 40.98 -25.48
N ASN A 19 38.32 42.06 -24.96
CA ASN A 19 39.48 42.83 -25.45
C ASN A 19 39.32 44.36 -25.35
N ASN A 20 38.20 44.92 -24.87
CA ASN A 20 38.18 46.31 -24.38
C ASN A 20 37.05 46.54 -23.35
N PRO A 21 37.34 46.59 -22.04
CA PRO A 21 36.33 46.43 -20.99
C PRO A 21 35.46 47.66 -20.69
N LYS A 22 35.68 48.80 -21.34
CA LYS A 22 34.92 50.04 -21.08
C LYS A 22 34.10 50.47 -22.31
N PRO A 23 32.77 50.59 -22.22
CA PRO A 23 32.01 51.36 -23.18
C PRO A 23 32.45 52.83 -23.04
N LYS A 24 33.24 53.33 -24.00
CA LYS A 24 33.82 54.69 -24.02
C LYS A 24 32.81 55.81 -24.27
N LEU A 25 31.53 55.61 -23.93
CA LEU A 25 30.45 56.54 -24.27
C LEU A 25 30.60 57.87 -23.52
N PHE A 26 31.23 57.83 -22.34
CA PHE A 26 31.37 58.98 -21.42
C PHE A 26 32.84 59.33 -21.11
N ASP A 27 33.80 58.88 -21.93
CA ASP A 27 35.23 59.16 -21.71
C ASP A 27 35.47 60.67 -21.53
N ASN A 28 36.08 61.04 -20.39
CA ASN A 28 36.51 62.41 -20.06
C ASN A 28 35.38 63.45 -20.04
N CYS A 29 34.15 63.04 -19.73
CA CYS A 29 32.95 63.88 -19.66
C CYS A 29 32.86 64.69 -18.35
N ASN A 30 33.95 65.34 -17.95
CA ASN A 30 34.09 66.00 -16.64
C ASN A 30 33.17 67.20 -16.42
N LYS A 31 32.47 67.69 -17.45
CA LYS A 31 31.52 68.81 -17.35
C LYS A 31 30.06 68.36 -17.47
N LEU A 32 29.82 67.06 -17.65
CA LEU A 32 28.49 66.52 -17.88
C LEU A 32 27.73 66.48 -16.55
N GLU A 33 26.56 67.12 -16.53
CA GLU A 33 25.70 67.29 -15.37
C GLU A 33 24.35 66.57 -15.57
N LEU A 34 23.89 66.40 -16.81
CA LEU A 34 22.64 65.71 -17.15
C LEU A 34 22.84 64.69 -18.26
N VAL A 35 22.34 63.47 -18.05
CA VAL A 35 22.23 62.41 -19.05
C VAL A 35 20.77 61.97 -19.15
N ASP A 36 20.22 62.05 -20.36
CA ASP A 36 18.90 61.53 -20.67
C ASP A 36 19.02 60.35 -21.63
N LEU A 37 18.73 59.16 -21.10
CA LEU A 37 18.73 57.87 -21.77
C LEU A 37 17.31 57.26 -21.78
N SER A 38 16.28 58.07 -21.62
CA SER A 38 14.88 57.62 -21.64
C SER A 38 14.48 57.00 -22.99
N PHE A 39 13.44 56.14 -23.01
CA PHE A 39 12.90 55.56 -24.26
C PHE A 39 13.91 54.83 -25.15
N ASN A 40 14.92 54.16 -24.56
CA ASN A 40 15.97 53.46 -25.31
C ASN A 40 15.85 51.92 -25.28
N GLU A 41 14.79 51.39 -24.67
CA GLU A 41 14.57 49.95 -24.51
C GLU A 41 15.71 49.22 -23.76
N LEU A 42 16.43 49.95 -22.89
CA LEU A 42 17.55 49.41 -22.13
C LEU A 42 17.08 48.34 -21.14
N ASN A 43 17.71 47.17 -21.15
CA ASN A 43 17.43 46.08 -20.21
C ASN A 43 18.43 45.99 -19.05
N HIS A 44 19.60 46.62 -19.21
CA HIS A 44 20.69 46.62 -18.23
C HIS A 44 21.51 47.91 -18.38
N ILE A 45 22.06 48.41 -17.27
CA ILE A 45 23.03 49.51 -17.24
C ILE A 45 24.34 48.95 -16.70
N PRO A 46 25.46 49.01 -17.45
CA PRO A 46 26.76 48.59 -16.94
C PRO A 46 27.14 49.42 -15.69
N PRO A 47 27.60 48.80 -14.59
CA PRO A 47 27.85 49.52 -13.32
C PRO A 47 28.84 50.67 -13.43
N ASP A 48 29.82 50.56 -14.33
CA ASP A 48 30.94 51.50 -14.51
C ASP A 48 30.70 52.55 -15.61
N ILE A 49 29.54 52.55 -16.27
CA ILE A 49 29.28 53.36 -17.47
C ILE A 49 29.43 54.88 -17.22
N PHE A 50 29.18 55.34 -16.00
CA PHE A 50 29.26 56.76 -15.63
C PHE A 50 30.49 57.11 -14.79
N GLN A 51 31.46 56.19 -14.66
CA GLN A 51 32.66 56.39 -13.83
C GLN A 51 33.49 57.61 -14.29
N ASP A 52 33.48 57.90 -15.58
CA ASP A 52 34.22 59.02 -16.20
C ASP A 52 33.39 60.33 -16.29
N ALA A 53 32.25 60.39 -15.60
CA ALA A 53 31.36 61.56 -15.50
C ALA A 53 31.14 61.98 -14.02
N PRO A 54 32.18 62.43 -13.30
CA PRO A 54 32.13 62.67 -11.85
C PRO A 54 31.22 63.83 -11.40
N ASN A 55 30.75 64.67 -12.31
CA ASN A 55 29.88 65.81 -12.01
C ASN A 55 28.41 65.57 -12.41
N LEU A 56 28.05 64.31 -12.70
CA LEU A 56 26.70 63.95 -13.14
C LEU A 56 25.71 64.10 -11.98
N LYS A 57 24.64 64.85 -12.20
CA LYS A 57 23.62 65.20 -11.19
C LYS A 57 22.23 64.69 -11.54
N TYR A 58 21.92 64.61 -12.83
CA TYR A 58 20.59 64.23 -13.33
C TYR A 58 20.75 63.06 -14.29
N LEU A 59 20.11 61.94 -13.97
CA LEU A 59 20.07 60.77 -14.84
C LEU A 59 18.63 60.36 -15.11
N ASP A 60 18.22 60.48 -16.37
CA ASP A 60 16.93 59.99 -16.82
C ASP A 60 17.06 58.64 -17.52
N LEU A 61 16.50 57.61 -16.90
CA LEU A 61 16.41 56.24 -17.41
C LEU A 61 14.96 55.79 -17.57
N SER A 62 14.02 56.73 -17.62
CA SER A 62 12.60 56.40 -17.69
C SER A 62 12.21 55.73 -19.00
N SER A 63 11.11 54.98 -18.98
CA SER A 63 10.56 54.31 -20.18
C SER A 63 11.58 53.37 -20.85
N ASN A 64 12.27 52.58 -20.02
CA ASN A 64 13.16 51.50 -20.45
C ASN A 64 12.60 50.15 -19.96
N LYS A 65 13.41 49.09 -19.99
CA LYS A 65 13.03 47.72 -19.63
C LYS A 65 13.87 47.19 -18.46
N LEU A 66 14.38 48.10 -17.61
CA LEU A 66 15.25 47.76 -16.50
C LEU A 66 14.48 47.00 -15.42
N LYS A 67 15.05 45.90 -14.93
CA LYS A 67 14.51 45.11 -13.80
C LYS A 67 15.28 45.33 -12.51
N ASN A 68 16.49 45.84 -12.65
CA ASN A 68 17.51 45.99 -11.65
C ASN A 68 18.44 47.11 -12.10
N PHE A 69 19.04 47.77 -11.12
CA PHE A 69 19.91 48.92 -11.33
C PHE A 69 21.01 48.85 -10.29
N ASN A 70 22.25 48.93 -10.74
CA ASN A 70 23.43 48.97 -9.90
C ASN A 70 24.44 49.89 -10.60
N LEU A 71 25.02 50.82 -9.85
CA LEU A 71 26.05 51.72 -10.33
C LEU A 71 27.21 51.70 -9.33
N ASP A 72 28.41 51.44 -9.85
CA ASP A 72 29.61 51.48 -9.05
C ASP A 72 30.01 52.94 -8.84
N ARG A 73 29.97 53.39 -7.58
CA ARG A 73 30.53 54.68 -7.11
C ARG A 73 30.13 55.88 -7.96
N ILE A 74 28.89 56.34 -7.80
CA ILE A 74 28.53 57.69 -8.23
C ILE A 74 27.99 58.43 -7.02
N GLU A 75 28.86 59.23 -6.43
CA GLU A 75 28.51 60.09 -5.32
C GLU A 75 27.79 61.33 -5.88
N HIS A 76 26.70 61.77 -5.24
CA HIS A 76 26.04 63.08 -5.47
C HIS A 76 25.11 63.22 -6.70
N PHE A 77 24.21 62.26 -6.95
CA PHE A 77 23.06 62.53 -7.81
C PHE A 77 22.00 63.38 -7.08
N ASP A 78 21.49 64.41 -7.77
CA ASP A 78 20.36 65.22 -7.31
C ASP A 78 19.02 64.56 -7.70
N PHE A 79 18.98 63.92 -8.88
CA PHE A 79 17.77 63.31 -9.41
C PHE A 79 18.04 62.07 -10.28
N LEU A 80 17.32 60.99 -9.98
CA LEU A 80 17.35 59.73 -10.70
C LEU A 80 15.94 59.33 -11.14
N ASN A 81 15.69 59.29 -12.43
CA ASN A 81 14.38 58.89 -12.97
C ASN A 81 14.42 57.43 -13.43
N LEU A 82 13.82 56.53 -12.66
CA LEU A 82 13.63 55.11 -13.00
C LEU A 82 12.17 54.78 -13.32
N SER A 83 11.33 55.79 -13.57
CA SER A 83 9.90 55.58 -13.85
C SER A 83 9.67 54.79 -15.13
N TYR A 84 8.54 54.08 -15.21
CA TYR A 84 8.14 53.29 -16.38
C TYR A 84 9.20 52.28 -16.83
N ASN A 85 9.72 51.51 -15.88
CA ASN A 85 10.62 50.38 -16.10
C ASN A 85 9.92 49.07 -15.64
N MET A 86 10.69 48.03 -15.38
CA MET A 86 10.22 46.68 -15.00
C MET A 86 10.65 46.29 -13.58
N PHE A 87 10.84 47.25 -12.68
CA PHE A 87 11.19 46.97 -11.29
C PHE A 87 10.00 46.32 -10.56
N GLY A 88 10.18 45.09 -10.07
CA GLY A 88 9.21 44.42 -9.20
C GLY A 88 9.48 44.67 -7.72
N LYS A 89 10.75 44.66 -7.36
CA LYS A 89 11.28 45.09 -6.06
C LYS A 89 12.70 45.60 -6.30
N LEU A 90 13.19 46.41 -5.38
CA LEU A 90 14.61 46.73 -5.32
C LEU A 90 15.31 45.69 -4.45
N ASP A 91 16.51 45.29 -4.84
CA ASP A 91 17.31 44.37 -4.04
C ASP A 91 17.70 45.05 -2.72
N ALA A 92 17.77 44.28 -1.62
CA ALA A 92 18.14 44.82 -0.31
C ALA A 92 19.55 45.43 -0.33
N THR A 93 20.45 44.82 -1.09
CA THR A 93 21.80 45.36 -1.34
C THR A 93 21.74 46.74 -1.98
N PHE A 94 20.86 46.92 -2.96
CA PHE A 94 20.68 48.19 -3.65
C PHE A 94 20.02 49.25 -2.76
N THR A 95 19.00 48.90 -1.96
CA THR A 95 18.39 49.85 -1.03
C THR A 95 19.37 50.31 0.04
N ASP A 96 20.18 49.40 0.58
CA ASP A 96 21.22 49.70 1.57
C ASP A 96 22.34 50.58 1.00
N GLU A 97 22.72 50.34 -0.26
CA GLU A 97 23.70 51.15 -0.94
C GLU A 97 23.13 52.54 -1.23
N LEU A 98 21.91 52.61 -1.78
CA LEU A 98 21.26 53.88 -2.13
C LEU A 98 21.10 54.79 -0.91
N GLU A 99 20.76 54.26 0.27
CA GLU A 99 20.73 55.05 1.51
C GLU A 99 22.09 55.65 1.90
N LYS A 100 23.21 55.01 1.52
CA LYS A 100 24.56 55.46 1.90
C LYS A 100 25.11 56.57 1.00
N TRP A 101 24.81 56.53 -0.30
CA TRP A 101 25.45 57.43 -1.28
C TRP A 101 24.49 58.39 -1.98
N PHE A 102 23.16 58.19 -1.87
CA PHE A 102 22.17 59.00 -2.57
C PHE A 102 21.42 59.93 -1.62
N ASN A 103 21.62 61.25 -1.81
CA ASN A 103 20.90 62.31 -1.10
C ASN A 103 19.89 63.05 -2.02
N GLY A 104 19.64 62.51 -3.22
CA GLY A 104 18.78 63.11 -4.22
C GLY A 104 17.33 62.66 -4.15
N THR A 105 16.62 62.86 -5.25
CA THR A 105 15.24 62.39 -5.45
C THR A 105 15.16 61.32 -6.52
N ILE A 106 14.44 60.23 -6.23
CA ILE A 106 14.25 59.09 -7.14
C ILE A 106 12.78 58.96 -7.57
N ASP A 107 12.53 58.78 -8.87
CA ASP A 107 11.19 58.49 -9.40
C ASP A 107 11.06 57.00 -9.74
N LEU A 108 10.08 56.33 -9.14
CA LEU A 108 9.79 54.90 -9.32
C LEU A 108 8.38 54.64 -9.91
N ARG A 109 7.65 55.68 -10.32
CA ARG A 109 6.27 55.54 -10.83
C ARG A 109 6.21 54.66 -12.07
N GLY A 110 5.06 54.02 -12.29
CA GLY A 110 4.84 53.20 -13.49
C GLY A 110 5.66 51.91 -13.55
N ASN A 111 6.26 51.48 -12.44
CA ASN A 111 6.91 50.17 -12.31
C ASN A 111 5.94 49.13 -11.74
N PRO A 112 6.08 47.84 -12.11
CA PRO A 112 5.26 46.74 -11.59
C PRO A 112 5.68 46.31 -10.16
N LEU A 113 5.72 47.26 -9.23
CA LEU A 113 6.15 47.05 -7.85
C LEU A 113 5.26 46.04 -7.10
N SER A 114 5.84 45.21 -6.24
CA SER A 114 5.12 44.22 -5.43
C SER A 114 4.87 44.74 -4.01
N CYS A 115 3.62 44.68 -3.55
CA CYS A 115 3.18 44.97 -2.17
C CYS A 115 2.48 43.75 -1.58
N LYS A 116 3.16 42.61 -1.63
CA LYS A 116 2.70 41.34 -1.09
C LYS A 116 3.24 41.11 0.31
N CYS A 117 2.74 40.08 0.98
CA CYS A 117 3.12 39.79 2.36
C CYS A 117 4.62 39.51 2.52
N ASN A 118 5.23 38.90 1.50
CA ASN A 118 6.66 38.59 1.47
C ASN A 118 7.55 39.81 1.18
N ASP A 119 6.97 40.95 0.79
CA ASP A 119 7.69 42.16 0.39
C ASP A 119 7.52 43.31 1.41
N ILE A 120 7.10 42.99 2.64
CA ILE A 120 6.87 43.97 3.73
C ILE A 120 8.06 44.91 3.95
N GLU A 121 9.28 44.38 3.91
CA GLU A 121 10.50 45.15 4.12
C GLU A 121 10.69 46.22 3.03
N PHE A 122 10.44 45.86 1.78
CA PHE A 122 10.51 46.79 0.64
C PHE A 122 9.45 47.88 0.72
N VAL A 123 8.22 47.52 1.09
CA VAL A 123 7.12 48.50 1.28
C VAL A 123 7.45 49.45 2.43
N SER A 124 7.98 48.93 3.54
CA SER A 124 8.41 49.73 4.68
C SER A 124 9.54 50.69 4.31
N TRP A 125 10.51 50.21 3.52
CA TRP A 125 11.59 51.04 3.00
C TRP A 125 11.05 52.19 2.13
N LEU A 126 10.16 51.91 1.17
CA LEU A 126 9.56 52.95 0.32
C LEU A 126 8.82 54.03 1.14
N GLN A 127 8.13 53.62 2.21
CA GLN A 127 7.43 54.55 3.08
C GLN A 127 8.39 55.36 3.95
N SER A 128 9.47 54.75 4.44
CA SER A 128 10.54 55.45 5.18
C SER A 128 11.28 56.45 4.27
N TYR A 129 11.53 56.07 3.03
CA TYR A 129 12.26 56.86 2.04
C TYR A 129 11.42 57.95 1.35
N ARG A 130 10.20 58.23 1.86
CA ARG A 130 9.20 59.12 1.26
C ARG A 130 9.71 60.50 0.86
N THR A 131 10.60 61.12 1.66
CA THR A 131 11.12 62.47 1.38
C THR A 131 12.05 62.52 0.18
N SER A 132 12.68 61.40 -0.15
CA SER A 132 13.61 61.24 -1.27
C SER A 132 12.92 60.61 -2.49
N LEU A 133 11.62 60.34 -2.42
CA LEU A 133 10.81 59.88 -3.56
C LEU A 133 10.20 61.06 -4.31
N HIS A 134 10.30 61.04 -5.63
CA HIS A 134 9.58 61.96 -6.50
C HIS A 134 8.12 61.52 -6.65
N HIS A 135 7.17 62.40 -6.31
CA HIS A 135 5.73 62.11 -6.33
C HIS A 135 5.33 60.82 -5.57
N PRO A 136 5.64 60.71 -4.27
CA PRO A 136 5.42 59.48 -3.49
C PRO A 136 3.96 58.99 -3.51
N GLY A 137 2.99 59.89 -3.59
CA GLY A 137 1.55 59.57 -3.60
C GLY A 137 1.05 58.90 -4.89
N GLU A 138 1.83 58.94 -5.97
CA GLU A 138 1.48 58.34 -7.26
C GLU A 138 2.16 56.97 -7.48
N ILE A 139 3.03 56.54 -6.57
CA ILE A 139 3.70 55.25 -6.65
C ILE A 139 2.68 54.16 -6.30
N THR A 140 2.43 53.27 -7.26
CA THR A 140 1.51 52.13 -7.13
C THR A 140 2.25 50.80 -7.12
N CYS A 141 1.65 49.80 -6.50
CA CYS A 141 2.14 48.43 -6.45
C CYS A 141 0.99 47.42 -6.44
N THR A 142 1.29 46.16 -6.75
CA THR A 142 0.30 45.07 -6.77
C THR A 142 0.21 44.35 -5.44
N ASN A 143 -1.00 44.20 -4.89
CA ASN A 143 -1.26 43.43 -3.66
C ASN A 143 -1.42 41.91 -3.94
N GLU A 144 -1.70 41.12 -2.89
CA GLU A 144 -1.95 39.66 -2.99
C GLU A 144 -3.09 39.29 -3.95
N ASN A 145 -4.09 40.17 -4.09
CA ASN A 145 -5.23 39.97 -4.98
C ASN A 145 -4.94 40.42 -6.42
N GLY A 146 -3.73 40.88 -6.72
CA GLY A 146 -3.35 41.42 -8.02
C GLY A 146 -3.91 42.81 -8.32
N GLN A 147 -4.46 43.51 -7.32
CA GLN A 147 -4.98 44.87 -7.48
C GLN A 147 -3.84 45.90 -7.31
N LEU A 148 -3.89 46.95 -8.13
CA LEU A 148 -3.01 48.10 -8.00
C LEU A 148 -3.49 49.01 -6.86
N VAL A 149 -2.60 49.24 -5.89
CA VAL A 149 -2.82 50.09 -4.72
C VAL A 149 -1.68 51.11 -4.62
N ARG A 150 -1.93 52.26 -3.99
CA ARG A 150 -0.90 53.28 -3.78
C ARG A 150 -0.07 52.94 -2.55
N VAL A 151 1.25 52.94 -2.67
CA VAL A 151 2.18 52.56 -1.60
C VAL A 151 1.96 53.40 -0.33
N MET A 152 1.69 54.69 -0.48
CA MET A 152 1.53 55.63 0.63
C MET A 152 0.19 55.48 1.37
N GLU A 153 -0.77 54.76 0.82
CA GLU A 153 -2.08 54.50 1.44
C GLU A 153 -2.10 53.16 2.21
N ILE A 154 -1.04 52.33 2.06
CA ILE A 154 -0.95 51.02 2.71
C ILE A 154 -0.52 51.17 4.17
N GLN A 155 -1.23 50.52 5.09
CA GLN A 155 -0.77 50.34 6.45
C GLN A 155 0.04 49.04 6.58
N VAL A 156 1.33 49.15 6.93
CA VAL A 156 2.23 47.97 7.07
C VAL A 156 1.72 46.98 8.12
N SER A 157 1.02 47.46 9.16
CA SER A 157 0.36 46.63 10.18
C SER A 157 -0.69 45.69 9.60
N ASP A 158 -1.48 46.16 8.62
CA ASP A 158 -2.52 45.35 7.98
C ASP A 158 -1.89 44.24 7.14
N LEU A 159 -0.79 44.56 6.46
CA LEU A 159 -0.02 43.60 5.67
C LEU A 159 0.58 42.50 6.56
N ASN A 160 1.16 42.88 7.71
CA ASN A 160 1.70 41.94 8.70
C ASN A 160 0.60 41.05 9.32
N PHE A 161 -0.57 41.62 9.63
CA PHE A 161 -1.70 40.85 10.15
C PHE A 161 -2.17 39.77 9.17
N GLN A 162 -2.17 40.04 7.86
CA GLN A 162 -2.52 39.04 6.85
C GLN A 162 -1.51 37.89 6.76
N CYS A 163 -0.20 38.14 6.91
CA CYS A 163 0.82 37.08 7.01
C CYS A 163 0.56 36.18 8.21
N ILE A 164 0.41 36.79 9.38
CA ILE A 164 0.25 36.06 10.64
C ILE A 164 -1.04 35.25 10.61
N LYS A 165 -2.14 35.80 10.10
CA LYS A 165 -3.42 35.09 9.98
C LYS A 165 -3.27 33.80 9.17
N THR A 166 -2.54 33.84 8.06
CA THR A 166 -2.35 32.67 7.19
C THR A 166 -1.57 31.57 7.90
N ILE A 167 -0.48 31.93 8.59
CA ILE A 167 0.34 31.00 9.36
C ILE A 167 -0.46 30.40 10.53
N VAL A 168 -1.18 31.24 11.29
CA VAL A 168 -1.98 30.82 12.44
C VAL A 168 -3.08 29.85 12.03
N ILE A 169 -3.80 30.12 10.92
CA ILE A 169 -4.82 29.20 10.41
C ILE A 169 -4.20 27.84 10.03
N ALA A 170 -3.08 27.84 9.31
CA ALA A 170 -2.40 26.60 8.92
C ALA A 170 -1.99 25.75 10.13
N VAL A 171 -1.43 26.38 11.17
CA VAL A 171 -1.05 25.70 12.41
C VAL A 171 -2.26 25.14 13.16
N VAL A 172 -3.34 25.92 13.28
CA VAL A 172 -4.57 25.48 13.97
C VAL A 172 -5.19 24.27 13.27
N VAL A 173 -5.25 24.28 11.93
CA VAL A 173 -5.78 23.16 11.14
C VAL A 173 -4.91 21.91 11.28
N ALA A 174 -3.57 22.07 11.23
CA ALA A 174 -2.64 20.95 11.41
C ALA A 174 -2.77 20.31 12.80
N VAL A 175 -2.81 21.12 13.86
CA VAL A 175 -2.96 20.61 15.25
C VAL A 175 -4.33 19.98 15.46
N GLY A 176 -5.39 20.59 14.93
CA GLY A 176 -6.77 20.10 15.03
C GLY A 176 -7.03 18.79 14.29
N THR A 177 -6.23 18.44 13.28
CA THR A 177 -6.39 17.20 12.51
C THR A 177 -5.42 16.11 12.96
N ILE A 178 -4.15 16.44 13.17
CA ILE A 178 -3.09 15.47 13.47
C ILE A 178 -3.18 14.99 14.93
N GLY A 179 -3.45 15.89 15.87
CA GLY A 179 -3.53 15.57 17.30
C GLY A 179 -4.57 14.49 17.63
N PRO A 180 -5.84 14.65 17.20
CA PRO A 180 -6.86 13.63 17.41
C PRO A 180 -6.57 12.30 16.74
N ALA A 181 -5.97 12.31 15.54
CA ALA A 181 -5.61 11.09 14.83
C ALA A 181 -4.57 10.27 15.61
N ILE A 182 -3.51 10.92 16.11
CA ILE A 182 -2.50 10.27 16.96
C ILE A 182 -3.14 9.76 18.25
N GLY A 183 -4.01 10.55 18.88
CA GLY A 183 -4.75 10.15 20.08
C GLY A 183 -5.61 8.90 19.84
N ALA A 184 -6.34 8.85 18.72
CA ALA A 184 -7.16 7.71 18.33
C ALA A 184 -6.31 6.45 18.11
N VAL A 185 -5.18 6.56 17.39
CA VAL A 185 -4.27 5.43 17.17
C VAL A 185 -3.72 4.88 18.49
N LEU A 186 -3.30 5.76 19.41
CA LEU A 186 -2.81 5.34 20.72
C LEU A 186 -3.90 4.67 21.56
N THR A 187 -5.11 5.21 21.58
CA THR A 187 -6.22 4.61 22.33
C THR A 187 -6.62 3.24 21.76
N ILE A 188 -6.69 3.08 20.44
CA ILE A 188 -6.94 1.81 19.78
C ILE A 188 -5.82 0.81 20.09
N GLY A 189 -4.56 1.25 20.01
CA GLY A 189 -3.40 0.42 20.37
C GLY A 189 -3.46 -0.07 21.81
N LEU A 190 -3.81 0.79 22.76
CA LEU A 190 -4.00 0.43 24.17
C LEU A 190 -5.17 -0.54 24.38
N LEU A 191 -6.28 -0.36 23.65
CA LEU A 191 -7.41 -1.28 23.69
C LEU A 191 -7.02 -2.66 23.15
N ILE A 192 -6.34 -2.72 22.00
CA ILE A 192 -5.83 -3.97 21.42
C ILE A 192 -4.86 -4.63 22.40
N TYR A 193 -3.93 -3.88 22.98
CA TYR A 193 -2.95 -4.40 23.95
C TYR A 193 -3.64 -5.00 25.18
N LYS A 194 -4.59 -4.27 25.78
CA LYS A 194 -5.35 -4.73 26.95
C LYS A 194 -6.20 -5.98 26.63
N TRP A 195 -6.72 -6.08 25.41
CA TRP A 195 -7.61 -7.17 25.00
C TRP A 195 -6.90 -8.31 24.27
N ARG A 196 -5.58 -8.26 24.09
CA ARG A 196 -4.80 -9.20 23.25
C ARG A 196 -5.10 -10.67 23.54
N PHE A 197 -5.20 -11.05 24.81
CA PHE A 197 -5.48 -12.44 25.21
C PHE A 197 -6.92 -12.86 24.90
N ARG A 198 -7.90 -11.96 25.02
CA ARG A 198 -9.29 -12.23 24.63
C ARG A 198 -9.44 -12.33 23.12
N ILE A 199 -8.79 -11.45 22.35
CA ILE A 199 -8.80 -11.50 20.89
C ILE A 199 -8.17 -12.80 20.40
N GLN A 200 -7.03 -13.22 20.97
CA GLN A 200 -6.37 -14.48 20.61
C GLN A 200 -7.23 -15.71 20.93
N TYR A 201 -7.93 -15.70 22.08
CA TYR A 201 -8.89 -16.75 22.44
C TYR A 201 -10.09 -16.81 21.47
N LEU A 202 -10.70 -15.66 21.15
CA LEU A 202 -11.80 -15.58 20.18
C LEU A 202 -11.36 -15.98 18.76
N ALA A 203 -10.16 -15.60 18.35
CA ALA A 203 -9.60 -16.00 17.06
C ALA A 203 -9.36 -17.51 16.97
N LEU A 204 -8.96 -18.16 18.06
CA LEU A 204 -8.84 -19.63 18.13
C LEU A 204 -10.21 -20.30 17.96
N LEU A 205 -11.24 -19.80 18.66
CA LEU A 205 -12.62 -20.29 18.53
C LEU A 205 -13.19 -20.06 17.12
N ALA A 206 -12.99 -18.87 16.57
CA ALA A 206 -13.41 -18.54 15.20
C ALA A 206 -12.71 -19.42 14.17
N ARG A 207 -11.40 -19.69 14.34
CA ARG A 207 -10.65 -20.64 13.49
C ARG A 207 -11.16 -22.07 13.65
N ALA A 208 -11.59 -22.49 14.83
CA ALA A 208 -12.22 -23.80 15.00
C ALA A 208 -13.55 -23.89 14.23
N GLN A 209 -14.38 -22.85 14.31
CA GLN A 209 -15.66 -22.77 13.59
C GLN A 209 -15.50 -22.66 12.06
N PHE A 210 -14.54 -21.86 11.58
CA PHE A 210 -14.26 -21.73 10.13
C PHE A 210 -13.66 -23.02 9.54
N ARG A 211 -12.81 -23.71 10.31
CA ARG A 211 -12.23 -25.01 9.93
C ARG A 211 -13.28 -26.12 9.83
N GLN A 212 -14.38 -26.00 10.57
CA GLN A 212 -15.54 -26.88 10.45
C GLN A 212 -16.33 -26.62 9.15
N ARG A 213 -16.47 -25.34 8.75
CA ARG A 213 -17.26 -24.92 7.58
C ARG A 213 -16.64 -25.31 6.22
N HIS A 214 -15.31 -25.27 6.11
CA HIS A 214 -14.61 -25.56 4.85
C HIS A 214 -14.45 -27.07 4.53
N PHE A 215 -14.82 -27.96 5.46
CA PHE A 215 -14.73 -29.42 5.30
C PHE A 215 -16.06 -30.07 4.90
N LEU A 216 -17.14 -29.28 4.80
CA LEU A 216 -18.51 -29.73 4.52
C LEU A 216 -18.89 -29.69 3.02
N ASP A 217 -18.01 -29.21 2.13
CA ASP A 217 -18.33 -28.99 0.69
C ASP A 217 -18.08 -30.22 -0.22
N GLY A 218 -18.18 -31.44 0.31
CA GLY A 218 -18.18 -32.65 -0.50
C GLY A 218 -19.39 -33.51 -0.17
N ASP A 219 -20.09 -34.00 -1.20
CA ASP A 219 -21.16 -35.00 -1.07
C ASP A 219 -20.54 -36.35 -0.67
N TYR A 220 -20.14 -36.47 0.60
CA TYR A 220 -19.65 -37.71 1.17
C TYR A 220 -20.83 -38.57 1.61
N TYR A 221 -20.85 -39.81 1.16
CA TYR A 221 -21.89 -40.77 1.53
C TYR A 221 -21.75 -41.25 2.98
N PHE A 222 -20.50 -41.33 3.47
CA PHE A 222 -20.16 -41.77 4.81
C PHE A 222 -19.49 -40.65 5.62
N ASP A 223 -19.80 -40.58 6.91
CA ASP A 223 -19.13 -39.69 7.85
C ASP A 223 -17.70 -40.13 8.15
N GLY A 224 -17.43 -41.44 8.08
CA GLY A 224 -16.08 -41.99 8.27
C GLY A 224 -15.90 -43.42 7.73
N PHE A 225 -14.73 -43.69 7.16
CA PHE A 225 -14.26 -45.04 6.85
C PHE A 225 -13.48 -45.58 8.05
N LEU A 226 -13.79 -46.78 8.53
CA LEU A 226 -13.14 -47.41 9.69
C LEU A 226 -12.24 -48.56 9.25
N SER A 227 -10.94 -48.43 9.52
CA SER A 227 -9.94 -49.49 9.31
C SER A 227 -9.40 -49.97 10.66
N TYR A 228 -9.40 -51.28 10.84
CA TYR A 228 -9.04 -51.96 12.08
C TYR A 228 -8.53 -53.38 11.78
N SER A 229 -7.80 -53.98 12.72
CA SER A 229 -7.41 -55.38 12.61
C SER A 229 -8.62 -56.29 12.83
N SER A 230 -8.74 -57.36 12.05
CA SER A 230 -9.82 -58.35 12.22
C SER A 230 -9.86 -58.96 13.63
N ILE A 231 -8.72 -59.00 14.33
CA ILE A 231 -8.63 -59.44 15.73
C ILE A 231 -9.31 -58.45 16.69
N ASP A 232 -9.25 -57.15 16.40
CA ASP A 232 -9.85 -56.08 17.22
C ASP A 232 -11.31 -55.80 16.88
N LYS A 233 -11.93 -56.66 16.08
CA LYS A 233 -13.33 -56.53 15.64
C LYS A 233 -14.31 -56.27 16.77
N ARG A 234 -14.17 -56.96 17.91
CA ARG A 234 -15.07 -56.75 19.06
C ARG A 234 -15.05 -55.30 19.55
N PHE A 235 -13.86 -54.72 19.67
CA PHE A 235 -13.72 -53.31 20.06
C PHE A 235 -14.30 -52.37 19.00
N ALA A 236 -13.99 -52.61 17.73
CA ALA A 236 -14.51 -51.80 16.63
C ALA A 236 -16.05 -51.81 16.57
N HIS A 237 -16.68 -52.98 16.67
CA HIS A 237 -18.13 -53.14 16.54
C HIS A 237 -18.88 -52.80 17.82
N ASP A 238 -18.54 -53.47 18.93
CA ASP A 238 -19.35 -53.41 20.15
C ASP A 238 -19.18 -52.07 20.88
N THR A 239 -18.02 -51.42 20.73
CA THR A 239 -17.70 -50.15 21.39
C THR A 239 -17.84 -48.95 20.44
N LEU A 240 -17.07 -48.92 19.35
CA LEU A 240 -17.00 -47.75 18.48
C LEU A 240 -18.22 -47.59 17.56
N ILE A 241 -18.50 -48.61 16.74
CA ILE A 241 -19.57 -48.52 15.73
C ILE A 241 -20.92 -48.35 16.43
N ARG A 242 -21.27 -49.19 17.41
CA ARG A 242 -22.53 -49.05 18.15
C ARG A 242 -22.70 -47.65 18.76
N HIS A 243 -21.65 -47.12 19.40
CA HIS A 243 -21.78 -45.80 20.01
C HIS A 243 -21.92 -44.67 18.95
N LEU A 244 -21.18 -44.76 17.84
CA LEU A 244 -21.21 -43.73 16.80
C LEU A 244 -22.47 -43.78 15.93
N GLU A 245 -22.95 -44.96 15.55
CA GLU A 245 -24.15 -45.11 14.72
C GLU A 245 -25.44 -45.03 15.56
N ASP A 246 -25.55 -45.80 16.66
CA ASP A 246 -26.82 -45.94 17.40
C ASP A 246 -27.11 -44.73 18.31
N ASN A 247 -26.08 -44.17 18.96
CA ASN A 247 -26.29 -43.09 19.95
C ASN A 247 -26.14 -41.69 19.34
N ILE A 248 -25.35 -41.53 18.27
CA ILE A 248 -24.98 -40.21 17.73
C ILE A 248 -25.49 -40.03 16.29
N GLY A 249 -25.69 -41.12 15.53
CA GLY A 249 -26.25 -41.09 14.18
C GLY A 249 -25.23 -40.89 13.05
N TYR A 250 -23.96 -41.23 13.25
CA TYR A 250 -22.99 -41.26 12.15
C TYR A 250 -23.24 -42.44 11.20
N LYS A 251 -22.82 -42.29 9.94
CA LYS A 251 -22.76 -43.36 8.94
C LYS A 251 -21.32 -43.79 8.70
N LEU A 252 -20.95 -45.00 9.11
CA LEU A 252 -19.58 -45.50 8.94
C LEU A 252 -19.49 -46.50 7.77
N CYS A 253 -18.36 -46.50 7.05
CA CYS A 253 -18.04 -47.52 6.05
C CYS A 253 -16.95 -48.46 6.60
N PHE A 254 -17.16 -49.78 6.49
CA PHE A 254 -16.16 -50.77 6.87
C PHE A 254 -16.31 -52.07 6.07
N ASP A 255 -15.22 -52.83 6.01
CA ASP A 255 -14.98 -54.00 5.17
C ASP A 255 -16.10 -55.06 5.19
N GLU A 256 -16.52 -55.52 6.38
CA GLU A 256 -17.45 -56.66 6.49
C GLU A 256 -18.89 -56.36 6.07
N ARG A 257 -19.29 -55.08 6.06
CA ARG A 257 -20.65 -54.67 5.69
C ARG A 257 -20.74 -54.17 4.27
N ASN A 258 -19.68 -53.52 3.78
CA ASN A 258 -19.75 -52.71 2.57
C ASN A 258 -18.98 -53.28 1.38
N PHE A 259 -18.18 -54.34 1.55
CA PHE A 259 -17.40 -54.93 0.45
C PHE A 259 -18.06 -56.22 -0.10
N LEU A 260 -18.18 -56.30 -1.43
CA LEU A 260 -18.66 -57.48 -2.15
C LEU A 260 -17.48 -58.41 -2.49
N MET A 261 -17.65 -59.72 -2.27
CA MET A 261 -16.66 -60.72 -2.68
C MET A 261 -16.63 -60.81 -4.21
N GLY A 262 -15.47 -60.62 -4.83
CA GLY A 262 -15.27 -60.70 -6.29
C GLY A 262 -14.51 -59.53 -6.91
N HIS A 263 -14.36 -58.41 -6.20
CA HIS A 263 -13.57 -57.25 -6.63
C HIS A 263 -12.19 -57.21 -5.98
N VAL A 264 -11.27 -56.48 -6.58
CA VAL A 264 -9.94 -56.21 -6.01
C VAL A 264 -10.11 -55.37 -4.76
N LEU A 265 -9.59 -55.86 -3.63
CA LEU A 265 -9.77 -55.23 -2.32
C LEU A 265 -9.15 -53.82 -2.24
N GLU A 266 -8.15 -53.57 -3.08
CA GLU A 266 -7.49 -52.28 -3.27
C GLU A 266 -8.46 -51.18 -3.71
N ASP A 267 -9.28 -51.49 -4.72
CA ASP A 267 -10.24 -50.56 -5.30
C ASP A 267 -11.39 -50.30 -4.32
N LEU A 268 -11.86 -51.36 -3.65
CA LEU A 268 -12.90 -51.29 -2.61
C LEU A 268 -12.53 -50.32 -1.48
N VAL A 269 -11.32 -50.44 -0.95
CA VAL A 269 -10.84 -49.57 0.12
C VAL A 269 -10.64 -48.14 -0.40
N THR A 270 -10.12 -47.97 -1.61
CA THR A 270 -9.92 -46.64 -2.22
C THR A 270 -11.25 -45.90 -2.41
N VAL A 271 -12.27 -46.58 -2.94
CA VAL A 271 -13.60 -45.98 -3.11
C VAL A 271 -14.24 -45.68 -1.74
N ALA A 272 -14.13 -46.59 -0.77
CA ALA A 272 -14.61 -46.36 0.59
C ALA A 272 -13.97 -45.14 1.25
N MET A 273 -12.65 -44.96 1.09
CA MET A 273 -11.92 -43.80 1.59
C MET A 273 -12.35 -42.50 0.90
N ASN A 274 -12.59 -42.54 -0.42
CA ASN A 274 -13.01 -41.38 -1.20
C ASN A 274 -14.45 -40.94 -0.89
N GLN A 275 -15.37 -41.90 -0.68
CA GLN A 275 -16.76 -41.63 -0.32
C GLN A 275 -16.94 -41.27 1.17
N SER A 276 -15.86 -41.33 1.96
CA SER A 276 -15.88 -41.02 3.39
C SER A 276 -15.29 -39.65 3.69
N ARG A 277 -15.98 -38.92 4.57
CA ARG A 277 -15.54 -37.60 5.03
C ARG A 277 -14.25 -37.70 5.87
N LYS A 278 -14.15 -38.70 6.75
CA LYS A 278 -12.95 -39.00 7.55
C LYS A 278 -12.47 -40.43 7.35
N ILE A 279 -11.21 -40.68 7.65
CA ILE A 279 -10.62 -42.02 7.72
C ILE A 279 -10.22 -42.25 9.17
N ILE A 280 -10.76 -43.27 9.80
CA ILE A 280 -10.54 -43.63 11.20
C ILE A 280 -9.68 -44.89 11.23
N LEU A 281 -8.48 -44.80 11.79
CA LEU A 281 -7.58 -45.94 11.93
C LEU A 281 -7.51 -46.35 13.40
N ILE A 282 -7.89 -47.58 13.71
CA ILE A 282 -7.70 -48.16 15.05
C ILE A 282 -6.30 -48.75 15.14
N ILE A 283 -5.41 -48.01 15.78
CA ILE A 283 -4.03 -48.41 16.04
C ILE A 283 -3.99 -49.25 17.31
N SER A 284 -3.65 -50.52 17.14
CA SER A 284 -3.44 -51.52 18.19
C SER A 284 -2.16 -52.31 17.90
N GLN A 285 -1.75 -53.17 18.82
CA GLN A 285 -0.63 -54.08 18.58
C GLN A 285 -0.94 -55.04 17.43
N ASN A 286 -2.16 -55.56 17.36
CA ASN A 286 -2.63 -56.45 16.28
C ASN A 286 -2.69 -55.74 14.92
N PHE A 287 -3.01 -54.45 14.91
CA PHE A 287 -3.02 -53.64 13.69
C PHE A 287 -1.61 -53.54 13.12
N LEU A 288 -0.61 -53.17 13.93
CA LEU A 288 0.78 -53.03 13.50
C LEU A 288 1.41 -54.34 13.02
N GLN A 289 1.01 -55.48 13.59
CA GLN A 289 1.52 -56.79 13.19
C GLN A 289 0.85 -57.34 11.91
N SER A 290 -0.34 -56.84 11.56
CA SER A 290 -1.04 -57.29 10.36
C SER A 290 -0.39 -56.73 9.08
N GLY A 291 -0.10 -57.59 8.10
CA GLY A 291 0.32 -57.15 6.76
C GLY A 291 -0.72 -56.27 6.05
N TRP A 292 -1.97 -56.31 6.53
CA TRP A 292 -3.08 -55.50 6.04
C TRP A 292 -2.94 -54.01 6.40
N CYS A 293 -2.48 -53.69 7.63
CA CYS A 293 -2.17 -52.31 8.06
C CYS A 293 -1.14 -51.63 7.16
N THR A 294 -0.15 -52.40 6.70
CA THR A 294 0.90 -51.94 5.78
C THR A 294 0.30 -51.44 4.47
N TYR A 295 -0.67 -52.17 3.94
CA TYR A 295 -1.35 -51.89 2.67
C TYR A 295 -2.34 -50.71 2.79
N GLU A 296 -3.21 -50.72 3.80
CA GLU A 296 -4.16 -49.62 4.03
C GLU A 296 -3.48 -48.29 4.33
N MET A 297 -2.34 -48.31 5.02
CA MET A 297 -1.53 -47.11 5.25
C MET A 297 -0.92 -46.55 3.97
N GLU A 298 -0.58 -47.39 2.99
CA GLU A 298 -0.07 -46.96 1.69
C GLU A 298 -1.15 -46.31 0.83
N MET A 299 -2.37 -46.83 0.85
CA MET A 299 -3.51 -46.17 0.22
C MET A 299 -3.88 -44.85 0.93
N ALA A 300 -3.93 -44.85 2.26
CA ALA A 300 -4.18 -43.65 3.04
C ALA A 300 -3.14 -42.56 2.76
N ASN A 301 -1.88 -42.92 2.43
CA ASN A 301 -0.87 -41.96 2.00
C ASN A 301 -1.21 -41.26 0.68
N GLY A 302 -1.82 -41.95 -0.29
CA GLY A 302 -2.31 -41.33 -1.53
C GLY A 302 -3.43 -40.33 -1.26
N VAL A 303 -4.34 -40.68 -0.35
CA VAL A 303 -5.42 -39.79 0.10
C VAL A 303 -4.87 -38.60 0.89
N LEU A 304 -3.86 -38.80 1.74
CA LEU A 304 -3.18 -37.71 2.48
C LEU A 304 -2.47 -36.73 1.55
N ALA A 305 -1.83 -37.23 0.49
CA ALA A 305 -1.13 -36.40 -0.48
C ALA A 305 -2.09 -35.46 -1.23
N THR A 306 -3.34 -35.88 -1.42
CA THR A 306 -4.37 -35.13 -2.17
C THR A 306 -5.28 -34.29 -1.27
N ARG A 307 -5.68 -34.80 -0.08
CA ARG A 307 -6.65 -34.15 0.84
C ARG A 307 -6.03 -33.54 2.11
N GLY A 308 -4.75 -33.81 2.39
CA GLY A 308 -4.03 -33.34 3.59
C GLY A 308 -4.36 -34.09 4.88
N SER A 309 -3.56 -33.89 5.94
CA SER A 309 -3.60 -34.70 7.19
C SER A 309 -4.84 -34.56 8.06
N ASN A 310 -5.75 -33.62 7.78
CA ASN A 310 -6.94 -33.39 8.60
C ASN A 310 -8.09 -34.38 8.32
N CYS A 311 -7.97 -35.26 7.31
CA CYS A 311 -8.97 -36.29 7.02
C CYS A 311 -8.76 -37.58 7.83
N ILE A 312 -7.58 -37.80 8.42
CA ILE A 312 -7.26 -39.01 9.20
C ILE A 312 -7.44 -38.76 10.70
N ILE A 313 -8.09 -39.70 11.37
CA ILE A 313 -8.25 -39.78 12.82
C ILE A 313 -7.59 -41.07 13.29
N LEU A 314 -6.60 -40.95 14.17
CA LEU A 314 -5.95 -42.10 14.78
C LEU A 314 -6.58 -42.39 16.14
N ILE A 315 -7.08 -43.60 16.33
CA ILE A 315 -7.55 -44.11 17.61
C ILE A 315 -6.50 -45.06 18.16
N LEU A 316 -5.89 -44.70 19.29
CA LEU A 316 -4.95 -45.58 19.97
C LEU A 316 -5.74 -46.47 20.94
N LYS A 317 -5.93 -47.75 20.59
CA LYS A 317 -6.70 -48.71 21.41
C LYS A 317 -5.98 -49.04 22.72
N GLU A 318 -4.66 -49.15 22.66
CA GLU A 318 -3.80 -49.57 23.77
C GLU A 318 -2.40 -48.95 23.62
N PRO A 319 -1.63 -48.79 24.71
CA PRO A 319 -0.28 -48.27 24.62
C PRO A 319 0.62 -49.19 23.78
N LEU A 320 1.43 -48.58 22.92
CA LEU A 320 2.38 -49.30 22.07
C LEU A 320 3.69 -49.52 22.84
N ASN A 321 4.01 -50.79 23.09
CA ASN A 321 5.26 -51.17 23.74
C ASN A 321 6.48 -50.96 22.80
N ALA A 322 7.69 -50.90 23.36
CA ALA A 322 8.93 -50.68 22.60
C ALA A 322 9.14 -51.68 21.45
N ILE A 323 8.72 -52.94 21.63
CA ILE A 323 8.78 -54.00 20.59
C ILE A 323 7.92 -53.64 19.37
N HIS A 324 6.79 -52.97 19.58
CA HIS A 324 5.90 -52.55 18.51
C HIS A 324 6.36 -51.26 17.84
N ALA A 325 7.27 -50.50 18.46
CA ALA A 325 7.79 -49.25 17.89
C ALA A 325 8.56 -49.48 16.59
N ASP A 326 9.17 -50.65 16.42
CA ASP A 326 9.90 -51.06 15.21
C ASP A 326 8.96 -51.46 14.06
N LEU A 327 7.71 -51.81 14.38
CA LEU A 327 6.66 -52.10 13.38
C LEU A 327 5.95 -50.83 12.89
N ILE A 328 6.17 -49.68 13.53
CA ILE A 328 5.56 -48.41 13.14
C ILE A 328 6.28 -47.87 11.91
N LYS A 329 5.60 -47.90 10.76
CA LYS A 329 6.08 -47.29 9.51
C LYS A 329 6.40 -45.79 9.70
N PRO A 330 7.39 -45.22 8.97
CA PRO A 330 7.84 -43.84 9.14
C PRO A 330 6.75 -42.77 9.10
N ARG A 331 5.73 -42.93 8.25
CA ARG A 331 4.62 -41.97 8.16
C ARG A 331 3.61 -42.10 9.29
N LEU A 332 3.27 -43.33 9.70
CA LEU A 332 2.45 -43.52 10.89
C LEU A 332 3.17 -42.95 12.12
N ARG A 333 4.51 -43.09 12.18
CA ARG A 333 5.33 -42.47 13.21
C ARG A 333 5.20 -40.95 13.19
N ALA A 334 5.32 -40.32 12.02
CA ALA A 334 5.14 -38.87 11.88
C ALA A 334 3.74 -38.39 12.33
N LEU A 335 2.68 -39.16 12.05
CA LEU A 335 1.33 -38.86 12.52
C LEU A 335 1.20 -39.03 14.05
N LEU A 336 1.77 -40.09 14.63
CA LEU A 336 1.77 -40.30 16.08
C LEU A 336 2.59 -39.24 16.82
N ASP A 337 3.74 -38.85 16.28
CA ASP A 337 4.62 -37.80 16.84
C ASP A 337 3.95 -36.43 16.86
N SER A 338 3.03 -36.17 15.92
CA SER A 338 2.22 -34.94 15.89
C SER A 338 1.18 -34.86 17.02
N ARG A 339 1.02 -35.93 17.82
CA ARG A 339 0.04 -36.07 18.92
C ARG A 339 -1.42 -35.87 18.51
N LEU A 340 -1.74 -36.07 17.23
CA LEU A 340 -3.09 -35.98 16.68
C LEU A 340 -3.82 -37.33 16.75
N TYR A 341 -3.79 -38.00 17.91
CA TYR A 341 -4.50 -39.26 18.16
C TYR A 341 -5.42 -39.17 19.38
N VAL A 342 -6.45 -40.01 19.39
CA VAL A 342 -7.38 -40.15 20.51
C VAL A 342 -7.13 -41.49 21.18
N GLU A 343 -6.77 -41.47 22.46
CA GLU A 343 -6.42 -42.68 23.22
C GLU A 343 -7.63 -43.26 23.96
N TRP A 344 -7.90 -44.54 23.73
CA TRP A 344 -8.93 -45.29 24.44
C TRP A 344 -8.49 -45.61 25.87
N SER A 345 -9.43 -45.57 26.81
CA SER A 345 -9.20 -45.94 28.20
C SER A 345 -10.43 -46.65 28.76
N GLU A 346 -10.22 -47.64 29.62
CA GLU A 346 -11.28 -48.35 30.34
C GLU A 346 -11.85 -47.52 31.51
N GLU A 347 -11.21 -46.42 31.91
CA GLU A 347 -11.70 -45.53 32.96
C GLU A 347 -12.89 -44.69 32.47
N GLU A 348 -14.04 -44.77 33.16
CA GLU A 348 -15.30 -44.13 32.75
C GLU A 348 -15.19 -42.61 32.53
N ASP A 349 -14.44 -41.90 33.38
CA ASP A 349 -14.21 -40.46 33.23
C ASP A 349 -13.33 -40.11 32.03
N ARG A 350 -12.39 -40.99 31.66
CA ARG A 350 -11.55 -40.82 30.46
C ARG A 350 -12.31 -41.20 29.19
N GLN A 351 -13.26 -42.12 29.25
CA GLN A 351 -14.14 -42.45 28.12
C GLN A 351 -14.98 -41.25 27.69
N LYS A 352 -15.52 -40.46 28.63
CA LYS A 352 -16.24 -39.21 28.30
C LYS A 352 -15.37 -38.25 27.51
N LEU A 353 -14.10 -38.12 27.89
CA LEU A 353 -13.12 -37.29 27.18
C LEU A 353 -12.76 -37.87 25.80
N PHE A 354 -12.63 -39.20 25.71
CA PHE A 354 -12.40 -39.91 24.46
C PHE A 354 -13.51 -39.61 23.44
N TRP A 355 -14.77 -39.81 23.82
CA TRP A 355 -15.92 -39.59 22.93
C TRP A 355 -16.03 -38.15 22.48
N ARG A 356 -15.82 -37.19 23.39
CA ARG A 356 -15.82 -35.77 23.06
C ARG A 356 -14.73 -35.42 22.04
N LYS A 357 -13.49 -35.88 22.27
CA LYS A 357 -12.37 -35.65 21.34
C LYS A 357 -12.63 -36.30 19.97
N LEU A 358 -13.21 -37.50 19.95
CA LEU A 358 -13.53 -38.21 18.71
C LEU A 358 -14.64 -37.50 17.92
N GLN A 359 -15.71 -37.05 18.59
CA GLN A 359 -16.77 -36.25 17.97
C GLN A 359 -16.24 -34.91 17.46
N ASP A 360 -15.41 -34.20 18.23
CA ASP A 360 -14.78 -32.95 17.81
C ASP A 360 -13.93 -33.17 16.54
N ALA A 361 -13.26 -34.32 16.42
CA ALA A 361 -12.48 -34.70 15.24
C ALA A 361 -13.35 -35.09 14.03
N LEU A 362 -14.49 -35.78 14.25
CA LEU A 362 -15.42 -36.22 13.21
C LEU A 362 -16.31 -35.09 12.65
N GLY A 363 -16.57 -34.05 13.45
CA GLY A 363 -17.50 -32.97 13.12
C GLY A 363 -18.97 -33.38 13.30
N GLN A 364 -19.93 -32.57 12.86
CA GLN A 364 -21.35 -32.95 12.96
C GLN A 364 -21.70 -34.07 11.96
N PRO A 365 -22.60 -35.02 12.32
CA PRO A 365 -23.06 -36.06 11.39
C PRO A 365 -23.78 -35.42 10.19
N GLY A 366 -23.48 -35.89 8.99
CA GLY A 366 -24.07 -35.36 7.75
C GLY A 366 -25.51 -35.85 7.57
N HIS A 367 -26.46 -34.92 7.47
CA HIS A 367 -27.85 -35.22 7.10
C HIS A 367 -28.00 -35.37 5.58
N ALA A 368 -27.38 -36.39 4.99
CA ALA A 368 -27.78 -36.85 3.66
C ALA A 368 -28.98 -37.82 3.83
N GLU A 369 -30.19 -37.35 3.49
CA GLU A 369 -31.36 -38.23 3.36
C GLU A 369 -31.10 -39.25 2.24
N LEU A 370 -31.19 -40.54 2.57
CA LEU A 370 -31.13 -41.61 1.58
C LEU A 370 -32.41 -41.58 0.74
N THR A 371 -32.31 -41.38 -0.57
CA THR A 371 -33.43 -41.66 -1.48
C THR A 371 -33.78 -43.16 -1.46
N ASP A 372 -35.06 -43.51 -1.59
CA ASP A 372 -35.59 -44.88 -1.45
C ASP A 372 -35.02 -45.93 -2.43
N GLU A 373 -34.27 -45.51 -3.46
CA GLU A 373 -33.51 -46.40 -4.34
C GLU A 373 -32.28 -47.00 -3.61
N HIS A 374 -31.64 -46.23 -2.72
CA HIS A 374 -30.41 -46.59 -2.00
C HIS A 374 -30.64 -47.47 -0.75
N ARG A 375 -31.86 -47.49 -0.21
CA ARG A 375 -32.22 -48.38 0.91
C ARG A 375 -32.23 -49.87 0.52
N ARG A 376 -32.37 -50.18 -0.77
CA ARG A 376 -32.49 -51.57 -1.26
C ARG A 376 -31.14 -52.27 -1.49
N ASN A 377 -30.05 -51.52 -1.68
CA ASN A 377 -28.73 -52.11 -1.95
C ASN A 377 -27.84 -52.08 -0.71
N LYS A 378 -27.69 -53.24 -0.05
CA LYS A 378 -26.82 -53.46 1.11
C LYS A 378 -25.31 -53.37 0.76
N TYR A 379 -24.98 -53.10 -0.51
CA TYR A 379 -23.64 -53.11 -1.09
C TYR A 379 -23.47 -51.87 -1.99
N LEU A 380 -23.10 -50.75 -1.39
CA LEU A 380 -23.17 -49.42 -2.02
C LEU A 380 -21.97 -49.04 -2.89
N ILE A 381 -20.83 -49.73 -2.77
CA ILE A 381 -19.59 -49.27 -3.40
C ILE A 381 -19.59 -49.45 -4.92
N PHE A 382 -20.36 -50.40 -5.46
CA PHE A 382 -20.34 -50.71 -6.91
C PHE A 382 -21.71 -50.70 -7.62
N SER A 383 -22.84 -50.43 -6.96
CA SER A 383 -24.13 -50.47 -7.68
C SER A 383 -24.34 -49.33 -8.67
N ASP A 384 -23.59 -48.22 -8.56
CA ASP A 384 -23.73 -47.07 -9.46
C ASP A 384 -22.66 -46.98 -10.55
N GLN A 385 -21.53 -47.70 -10.43
CA GLN A 385 -20.47 -47.66 -11.44
C GLN A 385 -20.67 -48.66 -12.60
N ASP A 386 -21.51 -49.69 -12.41
CA ASP A 386 -21.82 -50.68 -13.45
C ASP A 386 -23.05 -50.33 -14.31
N ARG A 387 -23.66 -49.15 -14.15
CA ARG A 387 -24.70 -48.65 -15.08
C ARG A 387 -24.14 -47.97 -16.34
N GLY A 388 -22.85 -48.09 -16.62
CA GLY A 388 -22.20 -47.40 -17.74
C GLY A 388 -21.32 -48.25 -18.67
N ILE A 389 -21.32 -49.58 -18.54
CA ILE A 389 -20.47 -50.46 -19.36
C ILE A 389 -21.25 -51.72 -19.75
N CYS A 390 -22.23 -51.57 -20.63
CA CYS A 390 -22.81 -52.60 -21.50
C CYS A 390 -23.86 -51.92 -22.39
N ASP A 391 -23.42 -51.05 -23.30
CA ASP A 391 -24.16 -50.66 -24.51
C ASP A 391 -23.18 -49.86 -25.37
N ASP A 392 -22.49 -50.56 -26.28
CA ASP A 392 -22.08 -50.07 -27.61
C ASP A 392 -21.21 -51.14 -28.28
N ASP A 393 -21.87 -52.13 -28.87
CA ASP A 393 -21.35 -52.89 -30.01
C ASP A 393 -22.51 -53.00 -31.01
N ASP A 394 -22.56 -52.08 -31.98
CA ASP A 394 -22.41 -52.45 -33.39
C ASP A 394 -22.74 -51.29 -34.36
N ASP A 395 -21.96 -51.27 -35.43
CA ASP A 395 -22.26 -50.69 -36.75
C ASP A 395 -22.30 -49.16 -36.93
N HIS A 396 -21.20 -48.59 -37.44
CA HIS A 396 -20.96 -48.52 -38.89
C HIS A 396 -19.74 -47.65 -39.25
N ASN A 397 -18.73 -48.34 -39.76
CA ASN A 397 -17.91 -48.02 -40.92
C ASN A 397 -18.23 -46.71 -41.68
N GLN A 398 -17.31 -45.72 -41.66
CA GLN A 398 -16.97 -44.93 -42.86
C GLN A 398 -15.65 -44.13 -42.74
N GLU A 399 -14.72 -44.56 -43.60
CA GLU A 399 -13.76 -43.79 -44.39
C GLU A 399 -12.59 -43.03 -43.74
N ALA A 400 -11.41 -43.55 -44.09
CA ALA A 400 -10.11 -42.94 -43.94
C ALA A 400 -9.88 -41.73 -44.86
N ARG A 401 -9.17 -40.71 -44.36
CA ARG A 401 -8.04 -40.05 -45.05
C ARG A 401 -7.16 -39.24 -44.09
N PRO A 402 -5.84 -39.12 -44.35
CA PRO A 402 -4.82 -38.93 -43.32
C PRO A 402 -4.36 -37.47 -43.12
N LEU A 403 -3.76 -37.24 -41.94
CA LEU A 403 -2.99 -36.04 -41.59
C LEU A 403 -1.55 -36.12 -42.11
N ARG A 404 -1.09 -35.05 -42.79
CA ARG A 404 0.19 -34.32 -42.64
C ARG A 404 0.81 -33.90 -43.98
N ALA A 405 1.17 -32.61 -44.09
CA ALA A 405 2.57 -32.18 -43.94
C ALA A 405 2.68 -30.64 -43.95
N THR A 406 3.54 -30.13 -43.09
CA THR A 406 4.14 -28.79 -43.08
C THR A 406 5.35 -28.75 -44.03
N SER A 407 5.53 -27.68 -44.82
CA SER A 407 6.79 -26.91 -44.95
C SER A 407 6.75 -25.99 -46.19
N ASP A 408 7.10 -24.72 -45.97
CA ASP A 408 8.01 -23.88 -46.78
C ASP A 408 8.01 -24.05 -48.32
N VAL A 409 7.44 -23.08 -49.03
CA VAL A 409 8.10 -21.94 -49.71
C VAL A 409 7.01 -21.02 -50.29
#